data_AF-A0A935MXP6-F1
#
_entry.id   AF-A0A935MXP6-F1
#
_cell.length_a   1.000
_cell.length_b   1.000
_cell.length_c   1.000
_cell.angle_alpha   90.00
_cell.angle_beta   90.00
_cell.angle_gamma   90.00
#
_symmetry.space_group_name_H-M   'P 1'
#
loop_
_entity.id
_entity.type
_entity.pdbx_description
1 polymer ?
#
loop_
_entity_poly.entity_id
_entity_poly.type
_entity_poly.pdbx_seq_one_letter_code
_entity_poly.pdbx_strand_id
1 'polypeptide(L)'
;MKHILSIIFLITSFYTKAQSSTEKIIEGSKTLLELIKVIKTPRQNTSPQNLTAASHTATSADSCAIKQRSDLCYKNSSSKVLAISIYRRNGDVYDNLPFTMKVIAQKQECWYELRAGIYKYKIEADSDLGKTLLNEGEFKLEACENMIREITE
;
A
#
# COMPACT_ATOMS: atom_id res chain seq x y z
N MET A 1 44.85 -23.86 -14.08
CA MET A 1 44.26 -25.00 -13.35
C MET A 1 44.78 -25.09 -11.90
N LYS A 2 44.65 -24.02 -11.10
CA LYS A 2 44.99 -24.04 -9.65
C LYS A 2 43.83 -23.61 -8.74
N HIS A 3 42.78 -23.00 -9.31
CA HIS A 3 41.62 -22.53 -8.54
C HIS A 3 40.45 -23.53 -8.49
N ILE A 4 40.46 -24.59 -9.32
CA ILE A 4 39.40 -25.62 -9.31
C ILE A 4 39.59 -26.59 -8.14
N LEU A 5 40.85 -26.85 -7.74
CA LEU A 5 41.16 -27.75 -6.62
C LEU A 5 40.71 -27.17 -5.26
N SER A 6 40.73 -25.84 -5.12
CA SER A 6 40.31 -25.14 -3.89
C SER A 6 38.80 -25.21 -3.66
N ILE A 7 38.00 -25.33 -4.72
CA ILE A 7 36.53 -25.35 -4.62
C ILE A 7 36.06 -26.76 -4.24
N ILE A 8 36.74 -27.80 -4.73
CA ILE A 8 36.40 -29.20 -4.42
C ILE A 8 36.70 -29.53 -2.93
N PHE A 9 37.75 -28.97 -2.34
CA PHE A 9 38.09 -29.19 -0.92
C PHE A 9 37.09 -28.52 0.05
N LEU A 10 36.42 -27.44 -0.39
CA LEU A 10 35.39 -26.76 0.39
C LEU A 10 34.05 -27.51 0.38
N ILE A 11 33.77 -28.31 -0.65
CA ILE A 11 32.51 -29.07 -0.78
C ILE A 11 32.57 -30.41 -0.02
N THR A 12 33.75 -31.03 0.11
CA THR A 12 33.91 -32.30 0.84
C THR A 12 33.93 -32.15 2.37
N SER A 13 34.04 -30.93 2.89
CA SER A 13 34.05 -30.66 4.35
C SER A 13 32.65 -30.61 4.99
N PHE A 14 31.57 -30.62 4.18
CA PHE A 14 30.20 -30.60 4.70
C PHE A 14 29.59 -31.99 4.96
N TYR A 15 30.32 -33.07 4.67
CA TYR A 15 29.88 -34.44 4.95
C TYR A 15 30.71 -35.09 6.05
N THR A 16 30.64 -34.54 7.27
CA THR A 16 31.00 -35.32 8.46
C THR A 16 30.00 -35.14 9.60
N LYS A 17 29.23 -36.23 9.80
CA LYS A 17 28.57 -36.68 11.03
C LYS A 17 27.27 -35.97 11.44
N ALA A 18 26.19 -36.43 10.82
CA ALA A 18 24.95 -36.69 11.54
C ALA A 18 25.12 -37.98 12.39
N GLN A 19 25.26 -37.86 13.71
CA GLN A 19 24.78 -38.87 14.66
C GLN A 19 24.79 -38.35 16.12
N SER A 20 23.59 -38.28 16.69
CA SER A 20 23.21 -38.64 18.05
C SER A 20 23.94 -38.00 19.26
N SER A 21 23.28 -37.04 19.90
CA SER A 21 22.79 -37.22 21.28
C SER A 21 21.89 -36.04 21.68
N THR A 22 20.68 -36.41 22.07
CA THR A 22 19.67 -35.63 22.77
C THR A 22 20.24 -35.06 24.08
N GLU A 23 19.63 -33.97 24.58
CA GLU A 23 19.93 -33.29 25.87
C GLU A 23 20.95 -32.14 25.80
N LYS A 24 20.50 -30.95 25.37
CA LYS A 24 20.91 -29.61 25.90
C LYS A 24 20.28 -28.41 25.15
N ILE A 25 19.03 -28.53 24.67
CA ILE A 25 18.31 -27.41 24.01
C ILE A 25 17.24 -26.80 24.92
N ILE A 26 17.48 -26.75 26.24
CA ILE A 26 16.54 -26.16 27.20
C ILE A 26 17.30 -25.23 28.14
N GLU A 27 18.03 -24.24 27.60
CA GLU A 27 18.53 -23.14 28.46
C GLU A 27 18.92 -21.85 27.72
N GLY A 28 19.07 -21.87 26.39
CA GLY A 28 19.44 -20.69 25.61
C GLY A 28 18.29 -19.76 25.18
N SER A 29 17.03 -20.13 25.42
CA SER A 29 15.86 -19.39 24.89
C SER A 29 15.36 -18.25 25.79
N LYS A 30 15.82 -18.15 27.05
CA LYS A 30 15.46 -17.04 27.96
C LYS A 30 16.35 -15.80 27.81
N THR A 31 17.61 -15.96 27.43
CA THR A 31 18.59 -14.85 27.34
C THR A 31 18.44 -14.00 26.07
N LEU A 32 17.87 -14.55 24.98
CA LEU A 32 17.59 -13.80 23.75
C LEU A 32 16.42 -12.82 23.88
N LEU A 33 15.45 -13.09 24.76
CA LEU A 33 14.30 -12.21 25.03
C LEU A 33 14.72 -10.94 25.79
N GLU A 34 15.76 -11.00 26.61
CA GLU A 34 16.24 -9.83 27.35
C GLU A 34 17.08 -8.88 26.49
N LEU A 35 17.86 -9.39 25.53
CA LEU A 35 18.66 -8.53 24.63
C LEU A 35 17.78 -7.71 23.68
N ILE A 36 16.64 -8.24 23.25
CA ILE A 36 15.66 -7.52 22.41
C ILE A 36 14.94 -6.43 23.22
N LYS A 37 14.75 -6.61 24.53
CA LYS A 37 14.15 -5.59 25.40
C LYS A 37 15.07 -4.39 25.65
N VAL A 38 16.39 -4.57 25.58
CA VAL A 38 17.36 -3.48 25.82
C VAL A 38 17.54 -2.55 24.61
N ILE A 39 17.30 -3.02 23.38
CA ILE A 39 17.50 -2.22 22.16
C ILE A 39 16.28 -1.34 21.80
N LYS A 40 15.17 -1.44 22.54
CA LYS A 40 13.91 -0.73 22.25
C LYS A 40 13.54 0.33 23.28
N THR A 41 14.49 1.19 23.66
CA THR A 41 14.16 2.44 24.36
C THR A 41 14.83 3.66 23.73
N PRO A 42 14.16 4.34 22.78
CA PRO A 42 14.24 5.78 22.74
C PRO A 42 13.30 6.34 23.81
N ARG A 43 13.87 7.03 24.80
CA ARG A 43 13.14 7.90 25.72
C ARG A 43 12.24 8.84 24.91
N GLN A 44 10.93 8.74 25.10
CA GLN A 44 10.01 9.84 24.81
C GLN A 44 9.26 10.19 26.09
N ASN A 45 9.62 11.35 26.64
CA ASN A 45 8.77 12.11 27.54
C ASN A 45 7.55 12.58 26.75
N THR A 46 6.35 12.07 27.05
CA THR A 46 5.10 12.79 26.81
C THR A 46 3.99 12.30 27.74
N SER A 47 3.37 13.27 28.39
CA SER A 47 2.14 13.34 29.20
C SER A 47 1.12 12.19 29.09
N PRO A 48 0.44 11.82 30.20
CA PRO A 48 -0.64 10.84 30.17
C PRO A 48 -1.91 11.47 29.58
N GLN A 49 -2.28 11.07 28.36
CA GLN A 49 -3.65 11.24 27.88
C GLN A 49 -4.28 9.87 27.68
N ASN A 50 -5.39 9.69 28.40
CA ASN A 50 -6.27 8.53 28.44
C ASN A 50 -6.47 7.89 27.06
N LEU A 51 -5.90 6.70 26.89
CA LEU A 51 -6.42 5.72 25.93
C LEU A 51 -6.91 4.54 26.74
N THR A 52 -8.23 4.50 26.87
CA THR A 52 -9.02 3.38 27.36
C THR A 52 -8.52 2.08 26.74
N ALA A 53 -8.16 1.14 27.61
CA ALA A 53 -7.98 -0.25 27.28
C ALA A 53 -9.26 -0.80 26.63
N ALA A 54 -9.18 -1.16 25.35
CA ALA A 54 -10.15 -2.04 24.71
C ALA A 54 -9.40 -3.02 23.81
N SER A 55 -9.42 -4.27 24.27
CA SER A 55 -9.15 -5.53 23.58
C SER A 55 -7.85 -5.71 22.78
N HIS A 56 -6.99 -6.51 23.38
CA HIS A 56 -6.23 -7.53 22.67
C HIS A 56 -7.17 -8.42 21.83
N THR A 57 -7.41 -8.04 20.59
CA THR A 57 -7.74 -8.95 19.50
C THR A 57 -6.88 -8.55 18.32
N ALA A 58 -5.80 -9.29 18.08
CA ALA A 58 -5.13 -9.31 16.79
C ALA A 58 -6.05 -10.02 15.77
N THR A 59 -7.20 -9.41 15.47
CA THR A 59 -8.00 -9.72 14.29
C THR A 59 -7.31 -9.00 13.14
N SER A 60 -6.82 -9.77 12.18
CA SER A 60 -6.31 -9.33 10.86
C SER A 60 -6.49 -7.83 10.62
N ALA A 61 -5.48 -7.04 10.93
CA ALA A 61 -5.54 -5.62 10.60
C ALA A 61 -5.72 -5.53 9.08
N ASP A 62 -6.87 -5.00 8.65
CA ASP A 62 -7.21 -4.97 7.24
C ASP A 62 -6.09 -4.30 6.46
N SER A 63 -5.53 -5.03 5.49
CA SER A 63 -4.36 -4.57 4.71
C SER A 63 -4.62 -3.19 4.08
N CYS A 64 -5.88 -2.85 3.78
CA CYS A 64 -6.27 -1.53 3.26
C CYS A 64 -6.05 -0.39 4.27
N ALA A 65 -6.32 -0.61 5.56
CA ALA A 65 -6.20 0.41 6.60
C ALA A 65 -4.73 0.67 6.93
N ILE A 66 -3.92 -0.40 6.97
CA ILE A 66 -2.47 -0.28 7.17
C ILE A 66 -1.80 0.36 5.95
N LYS A 67 -2.16 -0.06 4.74
CA LYS A 67 -1.55 0.44 3.51
C LYS A 67 -2.15 1.76 3.01
N GLN A 68 -3.22 2.24 3.67
CA GLN A 68 -3.97 3.45 3.30
C GLN A 68 -4.41 3.41 1.83
N ARG A 69 -5.09 2.33 1.44
CA ARG A 69 -5.51 2.05 0.05
C ARG A 69 -7.03 2.06 -0.10
N SER A 70 -7.50 2.48 -1.27
CA SER A 70 -8.92 2.60 -1.61
C SER A 70 -9.13 2.51 -3.11
N ASP A 71 -10.33 2.12 -3.53
CA ASP A 71 -10.70 2.00 -4.93
C ASP A 71 -11.63 3.14 -5.35
N LEU A 72 -11.47 3.61 -6.59
CA LEU A 72 -12.26 4.67 -7.20
C LEU A 72 -12.78 4.25 -8.56
N CYS A 73 -14.09 4.15 -8.69
CA CYS A 73 -14.77 3.86 -9.92
C CYS A 73 -15.52 5.08 -10.47
N TYR A 74 -15.51 5.22 -11.78
CA TYR A 74 -16.36 6.15 -12.50
C TYR A 74 -17.29 5.40 -13.43
N LYS A 75 -18.58 5.64 -13.28
CA LYS A 75 -19.63 5.12 -14.14
C LYS A 75 -20.06 6.22 -15.11
N ASN A 76 -19.82 5.99 -16.39
CA ASN A 76 -20.21 6.90 -17.45
C ASN A 76 -21.60 6.49 -17.99
N SER A 77 -22.63 7.23 -17.58
CA SER A 77 -24.00 7.05 -18.05
C SER A 77 -24.33 7.97 -19.23
N SER A 78 -23.35 8.68 -19.78
CA SER A 78 -23.49 9.53 -20.97
C SER A 78 -23.32 8.74 -22.27
N SER A 79 -23.58 9.42 -23.39
CA SER A 79 -23.36 8.90 -24.75
C SER A 79 -21.93 9.07 -25.25
N LYS A 80 -21.09 9.83 -24.54
CA LYS A 80 -19.75 10.24 -24.96
C LYS A 80 -18.66 9.43 -24.27
N VAL A 81 -17.46 9.39 -24.87
CA VAL A 81 -16.27 8.87 -24.20
C VAL A 81 -15.71 9.95 -23.29
N LEU A 82 -15.47 9.62 -22.04
CA LEU A 82 -14.94 10.54 -21.04
C LEU A 82 -13.47 10.23 -20.74
N ALA A 83 -12.65 11.28 -20.65
CA ALA A 83 -11.31 11.22 -20.10
C ALA A 83 -11.34 11.82 -18.68
N ILE A 84 -11.00 10.99 -17.70
CA ILE A 84 -11.00 11.36 -16.29
C ILE A 84 -9.54 11.42 -15.84
N SER A 85 -9.12 12.59 -15.35
CA SER A 85 -7.78 12.82 -14.82
C SER A 85 -7.86 13.19 -13.35
N ILE A 86 -7.10 12.50 -12.50
CA ILE A 86 -6.98 12.82 -11.07
C ILE A 86 -5.53 13.16 -10.70
N TYR A 87 -5.37 14.16 -9.85
CA TYR A 87 -4.09 14.68 -9.37
C TYR A 87 -4.06 14.56 -7.86
N ARG A 88 -3.11 13.82 -7.30
CA ARG A 88 -2.99 13.67 -5.85
C ARG A 88 -2.40 14.94 -5.24
N ARG A 89 -2.94 15.37 -4.11
CA ARG A 89 -2.40 16.47 -3.33
C ARG A 89 -1.24 15.98 -2.45
N ASN A 90 -0.13 16.69 -2.48
CA ASN A 90 1.04 16.48 -1.63
C ASN A 90 1.40 17.82 -0.95
N GLY A 91 0.95 18.01 0.30
CA GLY A 91 1.03 19.30 0.97
C GLY A 91 0.07 20.29 0.32
N ASP A 92 0.57 21.42 -0.17
CA ASP A 92 -0.24 22.47 -0.82
C ASP A 92 -0.22 22.43 -2.35
N VAL A 93 0.47 21.44 -2.92
CA VAL A 93 0.58 21.29 -4.37
C VAL A 93 -0.05 19.98 -4.84
N TYR A 94 -0.47 19.98 -6.10
CA TYR A 94 -0.93 18.78 -6.80
C TYR A 94 0.21 18.19 -7.62
N ASP A 95 0.20 16.86 -7.78
CA ASP A 95 1.14 16.18 -8.67
C ASP A 95 1.04 16.74 -10.09
N ASN A 96 2.19 16.85 -10.77
CA ASN A 96 2.23 17.36 -12.15
C ASN A 96 1.73 16.33 -13.19
N LEU A 97 1.76 15.04 -12.83
CA LEU A 97 1.34 13.94 -13.69
C LEU A 97 0.04 13.34 -13.15
N PRO A 98 -1.08 13.47 -13.89
CA PRO A 98 -2.33 12.87 -13.45
C PRO A 98 -2.37 11.37 -13.73
N PHE A 99 -3.11 10.65 -12.90
CA PHE A 99 -3.67 9.37 -13.33
C PHE A 99 -4.84 9.65 -14.27
N THR A 100 -4.77 9.14 -15.49
CA THR A 100 -5.81 9.36 -16.50
C THR A 100 -6.41 8.03 -16.95
N MET A 101 -7.73 7.99 -17.05
CA MET A 101 -8.50 6.82 -17.46
C MET A 101 -9.58 7.27 -18.43
N LYS A 102 -9.75 6.51 -19.52
CA LYS A 102 -10.87 6.70 -20.45
C LYS A 102 -12.02 5.79 -20.03
N VAL A 103 -13.20 6.36 -19.88
CA VAL A 103 -14.44 5.63 -19.57
C VAL A 103 -15.36 5.77 -20.79
N ILE A 104 -15.53 4.67 -21.53
CA ILE A 104 -16.40 4.67 -22.70
C ILE A 104 -17.88 4.80 -22.29
N ALA A 105 -18.72 5.19 -23.25
CA ALA A 105 -20.15 5.39 -23.02
C ALA A 105 -20.81 4.14 -22.41
N GLN A 106 -21.71 4.35 -21.44
CA GLN A 106 -22.48 3.30 -20.77
C GLN A 106 -21.63 2.23 -20.06
N LYS A 107 -20.41 2.57 -19.63
CA LYS A 107 -19.49 1.67 -18.92
C LYS A 107 -18.99 2.26 -17.61
N GLN A 108 -18.42 1.40 -16.79
CA GLN A 108 -17.73 1.76 -15.56
C GLN A 108 -16.29 1.28 -15.63
N GLU A 109 -15.38 2.13 -15.19
CA GLU A 109 -13.96 1.80 -15.05
C GLU A 109 -13.46 2.22 -13.67
N CYS A 110 -12.44 1.54 -13.15
CA CYS A 110 -11.96 1.72 -11.79
C CYS A 110 -10.44 1.82 -11.72
N TRP A 111 -9.95 2.68 -10.83
CA TRP A 111 -8.61 2.57 -10.28
C TRP A 111 -8.66 1.79 -8.98
N TYR A 112 -7.78 0.79 -8.88
CA TYR A 112 -7.63 -0.02 -7.70
C TYR A 112 -6.40 0.41 -6.89
N GLU A 113 -6.49 0.24 -5.58
CA GLU A 113 -5.40 0.52 -4.65
C GLU A 113 -4.81 1.95 -4.78
N LEU A 114 -5.67 2.94 -5.03
CA LEU A 114 -5.27 4.33 -4.89
C LEU A 114 -4.92 4.62 -3.43
N ARG A 115 -3.98 5.53 -3.22
CA ARG A 115 -3.58 5.93 -1.87
C ARG A 115 -4.61 6.91 -1.31
N ALA A 116 -5.07 6.69 -0.09
CA ALA A 116 -5.95 7.63 0.59
C ALA A 116 -5.33 9.05 0.60
N GLY A 117 -6.18 10.07 0.46
CA GLY A 117 -5.76 11.46 0.35
C GLY A 117 -6.73 12.35 -0.42
N ILE A 118 -6.31 13.59 -0.65
CA ILE A 118 -7.08 14.58 -1.41
C ILE A 118 -6.65 14.55 -2.86
N TYR A 119 -7.61 14.60 -3.77
CA TYR A 119 -7.39 14.59 -5.21
C TYR A 119 -8.16 15.74 -5.87
N LYS A 120 -7.49 16.45 -6.78
CA LYS A 120 -8.18 17.26 -7.79
C LYS A 120 -8.57 16.36 -8.95
N TYR A 121 -9.75 16.56 -9.52
CA TYR A 121 -10.20 15.83 -10.71
C TYR A 121 -10.56 16.78 -11.85
N LYS A 122 -10.44 16.26 -13.06
CA LYS A 122 -10.88 16.89 -14.31
C LYS A 122 -11.56 15.82 -15.17
N ILE A 123 -12.77 16.10 -15.63
CA ILE A 123 -13.55 15.23 -16.51
C ILE A 123 -13.73 15.96 -17.83
N GLU A 124 -13.24 15.36 -18.91
CA GLU A 124 -13.33 15.89 -20.26
C GLU A 124 -14.10 14.91 -21.15
N ALA A 125 -14.92 15.40 -22.07
CA ALA A 125 -15.48 14.58 -23.15
C ALA A 125 -14.63 14.72 -24.42
N ASP A 126 -14.38 13.60 -25.09
CA ASP A 126 -13.87 13.63 -26.47
C ASP A 126 -14.97 14.22 -27.39
N SER A 127 -14.60 15.19 -28.22
CA SER A 127 -15.47 15.84 -29.22
C SER A 127 -14.72 16.00 -30.54
N ASP A 128 -15.46 16.26 -31.63
CA ASP A 128 -14.87 16.40 -32.98
C ASP A 128 -13.86 17.55 -33.09
N LEU A 129 -13.95 18.55 -32.20
CA LEU A 129 -13.06 19.72 -32.12
C LEU A 129 -11.95 19.58 -31.07
N GLY A 130 -11.84 18.44 -30.40
CA GLY A 130 -10.89 18.18 -29.32
C GLY A 130 -11.58 17.81 -28.00
N LYS A 131 -10.99 18.15 -26.86
CA LYS A 131 -11.54 17.81 -25.54
C LYS A 131 -12.34 18.97 -24.95
N THR A 132 -13.56 18.69 -24.52
CA THR A 132 -14.42 19.66 -23.81
C THR A 132 -14.41 19.36 -22.32
N LEU A 133 -14.05 20.34 -21.48
CA LEU A 133 -14.15 20.22 -20.03
C LEU A 133 -15.62 20.16 -19.60
N LEU A 134 -15.99 19.10 -18.89
CA LEU A 134 -17.34 18.94 -18.33
C LEU A 134 -17.40 19.37 -16.87
N ASN A 135 -16.43 18.94 -16.07
CA ASN A 135 -16.43 19.18 -14.62
C ASN A 135 -15.00 19.12 -14.08
N GLU A 136 -14.72 19.92 -13.07
CA GLU A 136 -13.51 19.86 -12.26
C GLU A 136 -13.82 20.18 -10.80
N GLY A 137 -13.00 19.65 -9.91
CA GLY A 137 -13.18 19.88 -8.48
C GLY A 137 -12.21 19.07 -7.65
N GLU A 138 -12.53 18.91 -6.37
CA GLU A 138 -11.71 18.17 -5.42
C GLU A 138 -12.54 17.12 -4.67
N PHE A 139 -11.88 16.06 -4.25
CA PHE A 139 -12.45 15.07 -3.35
C PHE A 139 -11.42 14.48 -2.41
N LYS A 140 -11.87 13.97 -1.28
CA LYS A 140 -11.07 13.17 -0.37
C LYS A 140 -11.44 11.71 -0.56
N LEU A 141 -10.43 10.86 -0.66
CA LEU A 141 -10.55 9.40 -0.71
C LEU A 141 -10.06 8.86 0.63
N GLU A 142 -10.95 8.22 1.39
CA GLU A 142 -10.60 7.63 2.68
C GLU A 142 -10.01 6.23 2.48
N ALA A 143 -9.24 5.74 3.46
CA ALA A 143 -8.72 4.37 3.40
C ALA A 143 -9.86 3.34 3.50
N CYS A 144 -9.72 2.23 2.78
CA CYS A 144 -10.72 1.16 2.68
C CYS A 144 -12.07 1.60 2.10
N GLU A 145 -12.15 2.78 1.49
CA GLU A 145 -13.34 3.24 0.79
C GLU A 145 -13.42 2.65 -0.61
N ASN A 146 -14.63 2.31 -1.06
CA ASN A 146 -14.93 1.99 -2.46
C ASN A 146 -15.84 3.10 -3.01
N MET A 147 -15.24 4.14 -3.57
CA MET A 147 -15.99 5.28 -4.07
C MET A 147 -16.44 5.04 -5.51
N ILE A 148 -17.73 5.21 -5.79
CA ILE A 148 -18.30 5.15 -7.15
C ILE A 148 -18.90 6.51 -7.47
N ARG A 149 -18.48 7.10 -8.59
CA ARG A 149 -19.00 8.37 -9.11
C ARG A 149 -19.72 8.15 -10.42
N GLU A 150 -21.00 8.48 -10.46
CA GLU A 150 -21.79 8.44 -11.69
C GLU A 150 -21.76 9.79 -12.39
N ILE A 151 -21.52 9.77 -13.70
CA ILE A 151 -21.51 10.94 -14.56
C ILE A 151 -22.68 10.80 -15.53
N THR A 152 -23.64 11.70 -15.38
CA THR A 152 -24.80 11.86 -16.27
C THR A 152 -24.62 13.15 -17.08
N GLU A 153 -25.17 13.15 -18.29
CA GLU A 153 -25.21 14.33 -19.17
C GLU A 153 -26.42 15.22 -18.88
#